data_AF-S7VE53-F1
#
_entry.id   AF-S7VE53-F1
#
_cell.length_a   1.000
_cell.length_b   1.000
_cell.length_c   1.000
_cell.angle_alpha   90.00
_cell.angle_beta   90.00
_cell.angle_gamma   90.00
#
_symmetry.space_group_name_H-M   'P 1'
#
loop_
_entity.id
_entity.type
_entity.pdbx_description
1 polymer ?
#
loop_
_entity_poly.entity_id
_entity_poly.type
_entity_poly.pdbx_seq_one_letter_code
_entity_poly.pdbx_strand_id
1 'polypeptide(L)'
;MTFLYVLFFVIVFGFIGFYFKRKKDSKWILPNEPFPTEWRNVLNNTVSYYRSLSAEEQKRFEYKIQEFLLNCKITGVKTNIDLTDKILVAASAIIPIFGFEDWKYINLYEVLIYPTLFNEGFATEGEDRRVAGMVGNGPMEGVMILSQKALKLGFQNETDKKNTAIHEFVHLIDKIDGTVDGVPSSLMERQYTIPWLDFINKKLVEIQAGKSDINPYGGTNQAEFFSVASEYFFERPKLLKRKHPELYKLLEGVFKQDMAARNLSK
;
A
#
# COMPACT_ATOMS: atom_id res chain seq x y z
N MET A 1 -41.59 4.55 -20.03
CA MET A 1 -40.70 5.54 -19.39
C MET A 1 -40.72 5.42 -17.87
N THR A 2 -41.88 5.53 -17.22
CA THR A 2 -42.01 5.51 -15.74
C THR A 2 -41.48 4.23 -15.07
N PHE A 3 -41.66 3.06 -15.70
CA PHE A 3 -41.17 1.77 -15.18
C PHE A 3 -39.63 1.66 -15.17
N LEU A 4 -38.95 2.24 -16.17
CA LEU A 4 -37.48 2.27 -16.23
C LEU A 4 -36.88 3.18 -15.14
N TYR A 5 -37.53 4.30 -14.83
CA TYR A 5 -37.10 5.19 -13.74
C TYR A 5 -37.27 4.53 -12.37
N VAL A 6 -38.37 3.80 -12.14
CA VAL A 6 -38.59 3.08 -10.88
C VAL A 6 -37.53 1.99 -10.70
N LEU A 7 -37.20 1.23 -11.76
CA LEU A 7 -36.15 0.22 -11.72
C LEU A 7 -34.76 0.83 -11.46
N PHE A 8 -34.44 1.96 -12.09
CA PHE A 8 -33.20 2.70 -11.85
C PHE A 8 -33.10 3.18 -10.41
N PHE A 9 -34.16 3.75 -9.84
CA PHE A 9 -34.18 4.17 -8.44
C PHE A 9 -34.08 2.98 -7.47
N VAL A 10 -34.73 1.85 -7.74
CA VAL A 10 -34.59 0.64 -6.89
C VAL A 10 -33.17 0.07 -6.95
N ILE A 11 -32.52 0.09 -8.12
CA ILE A 11 -31.12 -0.35 -8.27
C ILE A 11 -30.18 0.62 -7.56
N VAL A 12 -30.35 1.93 -7.74
CA VAL A 12 -29.51 2.96 -7.14
C VAL A 12 -29.68 2.99 -5.62
N PHE A 13 -30.91 2.99 -5.10
CA PHE A 13 -31.16 2.92 -3.66
C PHE A 13 -30.87 1.54 -3.07
N GLY A 14 -30.95 0.47 -3.86
CA GLY A 14 -30.47 -0.86 -3.49
C GLY A 14 -28.94 -0.90 -3.35
N PHE A 15 -28.20 -0.29 -4.28
CA PHE A 15 -26.75 -0.13 -4.22
C PHE A 15 -26.31 0.79 -3.09
N ILE A 16 -26.99 1.92 -2.91
CA ILE A 16 -26.74 2.87 -1.81
C ILE A 16 -27.06 2.19 -0.46
N GLY A 17 -28.20 1.49 -0.36
CA GLY A 17 -28.58 0.73 0.83
C GLY A 17 -27.60 -0.41 1.15
N PHE A 18 -27.11 -1.12 0.12
CA PHE A 18 -26.06 -2.14 0.26
C PHE A 18 -24.74 -1.53 0.71
N TYR A 19 -24.34 -0.40 0.13
CA TYR A 19 -23.13 0.35 0.48
C TYR A 19 -23.15 0.85 1.93
N PHE A 20 -24.27 1.44 2.38
CA PHE A 20 -24.43 1.89 3.76
C PHE A 20 -24.58 0.74 4.77
N LYS A 21 -25.20 -0.39 4.36
CA LYS A 21 -25.30 -1.59 5.21
C LYS A 21 -23.94 -2.26 5.42
N ARG A 22 -23.05 -2.22 4.43
CA ARG A 22 -21.67 -2.73 4.54
C ARG A 22 -20.79 -1.85 5.44
N LYS A 23 -21.07 -0.54 5.52
CA LYS A 23 -20.36 0.43 6.36
C LYS A 23 -20.67 0.29 7.87
N LYS A 24 -21.73 -0.45 8.26
CA LYS A 24 -22.26 -0.42 9.63
C LYS A 24 -21.96 -1.65 10.51
N ASP A 25 -21.66 -2.84 9.98
CA ASP A 25 -21.60 -4.06 10.80
C ASP A 25 -20.58 -5.13 10.34
N SER A 26 -19.31 -4.78 10.14
CA SER A 26 -18.24 -5.80 10.12
C SER A 26 -17.48 -5.75 11.45
N LYS A 27 -17.81 -6.67 12.37
CA LYS A 27 -16.93 -6.92 13.52
C LYS A 27 -15.58 -7.37 12.96
N TRP A 28 -14.52 -6.66 13.34
CA TRP A 28 -13.17 -7.00 12.94
C TRP A 28 -12.85 -8.46 13.32
N ILE A 29 -12.45 -9.26 12.34
CA ILE A 29 -12.26 -10.70 12.49
C ILE A 29 -10.79 -10.98 12.80
N LEU A 30 -10.54 -11.70 13.89
CA LEU A 30 -9.20 -12.13 14.27
C LEU A 30 -8.92 -13.55 13.74
N PRO A 31 -7.67 -13.84 13.33
CA PRO A 31 -7.24 -15.19 13.02
C PRO A 31 -7.46 -16.15 14.20
N ASN A 32 -8.12 -17.27 13.93
CA ASN A 32 -8.32 -18.38 14.86
C ASN A 32 -7.80 -19.73 14.30
N GLU A 33 -7.43 -19.77 13.03
CA GLU A 33 -6.90 -20.95 12.34
C GLU A 33 -5.38 -20.85 12.15
N PRO A 34 -4.65 -21.97 12.12
CA PRO A 34 -3.21 -21.96 11.86
C PRO A 34 -2.90 -21.39 10.47
N PHE A 35 -1.77 -20.68 10.36
CA PHE A 35 -1.38 -20.06 9.10
C PHE A 35 -1.04 -21.15 8.04
N PRO A 36 -1.74 -21.17 6.88
CA PRO A 36 -1.61 -22.24 5.90
C PRO A 36 -0.19 -22.42 5.35
N THR A 37 0.23 -23.68 5.17
CA THR A 37 1.56 -24.01 4.64
C THR A 37 1.79 -23.44 3.24
N GLU A 38 0.79 -23.46 2.37
CA GLU A 38 0.88 -22.91 1.02
C GLU A 38 1.14 -21.39 1.02
N TRP A 39 0.52 -20.66 1.95
CA TRP A 39 0.71 -19.22 2.09
C TRP A 39 2.13 -18.92 2.56
N ARG A 40 2.63 -19.71 3.51
CA ARG A 40 4.02 -19.63 4.00
C ARG A 40 5.02 -19.91 2.89
N ASN A 41 4.73 -20.87 2.02
CA ASN A 41 5.58 -21.17 0.86
C ASN A 41 5.64 -19.97 -0.10
N VAL A 42 4.52 -19.30 -0.37
CA VAL A 42 4.51 -18.07 -1.19
C VAL A 42 5.39 -17.00 -0.54
N LEU A 43 5.19 -16.71 0.75
CA LEU A 43 5.98 -15.70 1.47
C LEU A 43 7.48 -16.00 1.42
N ASN A 44 7.87 -17.24 1.72
CA ASN A 44 9.26 -17.69 1.63
C ASN A 44 9.85 -17.51 0.22
N ASN A 45 9.10 -17.87 -0.82
CA ASN A 45 9.62 -17.85 -2.18
C ASN A 45 9.67 -16.44 -2.80
N THR A 46 8.76 -15.55 -2.40
CA THR A 46 8.52 -14.28 -3.13
C THR A 46 8.80 -13.02 -2.33
N VAL A 47 8.78 -13.07 -1.00
CA VAL A 47 8.86 -11.86 -0.15
C VAL A 47 10.18 -11.85 0.64
N SER A 48 11.19 -11.12 0.17
CA SER A 48 12.48 -10.99 0.89
C SER A 48 12.34 -10.41 2.28
N TYR A 49 11.43 -9.44 2.44
CA TYR A 49 11.09 -8.89 3.75
C TYR A 49 10.78 -10.00 4.75
N TYR A 50 9.89 -10.94 4.39
CA TYR A 50 9.50 -12.07 5.23
C TYR A 50 10.66 -13.01 5.54
N ARG A 51 11.50 -13.32 4.54
CA ARG A 51 12.71 -14.15 4.75
C ARG A 51 13.72 -13.49 5.70
N SER A 52 13.72 -12.17 5.79
CA SER A 52 14.63 -11.40 6.65
C SER A 52 14.16 -11.29 8.12
N LEU A 53 12.93 -11.73 8.41
CA LEU A 53 12.35 -11.72 9.75
C LEU A 53 12.89 -12.87 10.61
N SER A 54 13.02 -12.63 11.92
CA SER A 54 13.19 -13.70 12.92
C SER A 54 11.97 -14.64 12.98
N ALA A 55 12.10 -15.80 13.61
CA ALA A 55 10.99 -16.76 13.70
C ALA A 55 9.77 -16.18 14.44
N GLU A 56 9.99 -15.36 15.47
CA GLU A 56 8.96 -14.65 16.21
C GLU A 56 8.29 -13.58 15.33
N GLU A 57 9.08 -12.80 14.61
CA GLU A 57 8.56 -11.81 13.66
C GLU A 57 7.78 -12.47 12.52
N GLN A 58 8.23 -13.62 12.01
CA GLN A 58 7.52 -14.38 10.97
C GLN A 58 6.13 -14.79 11.44
N LYS A 59 5.99 -15.35 12.65
CA LYS A 59 4.69 -15.69 13.24
C LYS A 59 3.77 -14.47 13.34
N ARG A 60 4.31 -13.32 13.77
CA ARG A 60 3.54 -12.06 13.86
C ARG A 60 3.13 -11.56 12.48
N PHE A 61 4.01 -11.66 11.50
CA PHE A 61 3.73 -11.25 10.12
C PHE A 61 2.64 -12.13 9.50
N GLU A 62 2.75 -13.45 9.65
CA GLU A 62 1.73 -14.43 9.24
C GLU A 62 0.36 -14.14 9.86
N TYR A 63 0.32 -13.85 11.16
CA TYR A 63 -0.90 -13.44 11.85
C TYR A 63 -1.52 -12.19 11.22
N LYS A 64 -0.73 -11.12 11.02
CA LYS A 64 -1.20 -9.87 10.41
C LYS A 64 -1.67 -10.05 8.96
N ILE A 65 -1.01 -10.92 8.18
CA ILE A 65 -1.44 -11.27 6.82
C ILE A 65 -2.82 -11.94 6.84
N GLN A 66 -3.00 -12.92 7.72
CA GLN A 66 -4.28 -13.63 7.84
C GLN A 66 -5.38 -12.68 8.33
N GLU A 67 -5.08 -11.83 9.33
CA GLU A 67 -6.00 -10.82 9.83
C GLU A 67 -6.42 -9.85 8.72
N PHE A 68 -5.48 -9.35 7.93
CA PHE A 68 -5.78 -8.49 6.79
C PHE A 68 -6.70 -9.18 5.77
N LEU A 69 -6.40 -10.42 5.38
CA LEU A 69 -7.19 -11.16 4.39
C LEU A 69 -8.58 -11.59 4.89
N LEU A 70 -8.79 -11.67 6.20
CA LEU A 70 -10.11 -11.89 6.79
C LEU A 70 -11.00 -10.63 6.73
N ASN A 71 -10.39 -9.43 6.71
CA ASN A 71 -11.11 -8.16 6.81
C ASN A 71 -11.11 -7.34 5.51
N CYS A 72 -10.22 -7.65 4.57
CA CYS A 72 -10.11 -6.98 3.27
C CYS A 72 -10.28 -7.98 2.12
N LYS A 73 -11.27 -7.72 1.26
CA LYS A 73 -11.52 -8.55 0.08
C LYS A 73 -10.51 -8.21 -1.02
N ILE A 74 -10.04 -9.23 -1.76
CA ILE A 74 -9.21 -9.04 -2.95
C ILE A 74 -9.96 -9.60 -4.15
N THR A 75 -10.21 -8.76 -5.15
CA THR A 75 -11.07 -9.08 -6.30
C THR A 75 -10.35 -8.79 -7.61
N GLY A 76 -10.24 -9.78 -8.49
CA GLY A 76 -9.78 -9.59 -9.86
C GLY A 76 -10.86 -8.92 -10.72
N VAL A 77 -10.49 -7.87 -11.45
CA VAL A 77 -11.34 -7.19 -12.42
C VAL A 77 -10.78 -7.44 -13.80
N LYS A 78 -11.54 -8.17 -14.63
CA LYS A 78 -11.10 -8.62 -15.97
C LYS A 78 -9.80 -9.44 -15.94
N THR A 79 -9.46 -10.01 -14.79
CA THR A 79 -8.32 -10.91 -14.60
C THR A 79 -8.63 -11.94 -13.54
N ASN A 80 -7.99 -13.10 -13.62
CA ASN A 80 -8.01 -14.08 -12.55
C ASN A 80 -6.88 -13.75 -11.57
N ILE A 81 -7.20 -13.83 -10.29
CA ILE A 81 -6.22 -13.70 -9.20
C ILE A 81 -5.98 -15.07 -8.58
N ASP A 82 -4.72 -15.41 -8.36
CA ASP A 82 -4.33 -16.65 -7.70
C ASP A 82 -4.01 -16.40 -6.20
N LEU A 83 -3.56 -17.47 -5.52
CA LEU A 83 -3.14 -17.36 -4.13
C LEU A 83 -1.95 -16.41 -3.97
N THR A 84 -0.98 -16.45 -4.90
CA THR A 84 0.22 -15.61 -4.84
C THR A 84 -0.18 -14.14 -4.87
N ASP A 85 -1.06 -13.73 -5.79
CA ASP A 85 -1.54 -12.35 -5.88
C ASP A 85 -2.12 -11.85 -4.55
N LYS A 86 -2.95 -12.67 -3.89
CA LYS A 86 -3.56 -12.31 -2.60
C LYS A 86 -2.52 -12.12 -1.50
N ILE A 87 -1.53 -13.00 -1.44
CA ILE A 87 -0.44 -12.92 -0.45
C ILE A 87 0.46 -11.71 -0.72
N LEU A 88 0.74 -11.39 -1.98
CA LEU A 88 1.54 -10.21 -2.31
C LEU A 88 0.82 -8.91 -1.93
N VAL A 89 -0.49 -8.79 -2.19
CA VAL A 89 -1.28 -7.63 -1.72
C VAL A 89 -1.22 -7.52 -0.21
N ALA A 90 -1.45 -8.62 0.52
CA ALA A 90 -1.40 -8.61 1.97
C ALA A 90 0.01 -8.25 2.49
N ALA A 91 1.07 -8.77 1.87
CA ALA A 91 2.45 -8.44 2.22
C ALA A 91 2.72 -6.94 2.03
N SER A 92 2.29 -6.35 0.90
CA SER A 92 2.41 -4.91 0.66
C SER A 92 1.66 -4.08 1.69
N ALA A 93 0.53 -4.56 2.21
CA ALA A 93 -0.20 -3.90 3.29
C ALA A 93 0.57 -3.96 4.61
N ILE A 94 1.09 -5.15 4.98
CA ILE A 94 1.66 -5.36 6.31
C ILE A 94 3.07 -4.78 6.47
N ILE A 95 3.90 -4.78 5.40
CA ILE A 95 5.30 -4.31 5.46
C ILE A 95 5.42 -2.87 6.05
N PRO A 96 4.68 -1.86 5.56
CA PRO A 96 4.76 -0.50 6.09
C PRO A 96 4.39 -0.38 7.57
N ILE A 97 3.41 -1.18 8.01
CA ILE A 97 2.83 -1.06 9.36
C ILE A 97 3.40 -2.08 10.35
N PHE A 98 4.37 -2.90 9.96
CA PHE A 98 4.85 -4.02 10.79
C PHE A 98 5.48 -3.56 12.11
N GLY A 99 6.05 -2.35 12.14
CA GLY A 99 6.56 -1.72 13.37
C GLY A 99 5.48 -1.32 14.38
N PHE A 100 4.20 -1.45 14.03
CA PHE A 100 3.06 -1.07 14.85
C PHE A 100 2.18 -2.28 15.16
N GLU A 101 2.20 -2.72 16.42
CA GLU A 101 1.56 -3.98 16.84
C GLU A 101 0.04 -3.94 16.71
N ASP A 102 -0.59 -2.85 17.13
CA ASP A 102 -2.06 -2.72 17.16
C ASP A 102 -2.67 -2.08 15.89
N TRP A 103 -1.82 -1.64 14.96
CA TRP A 103 -2.29 -0.90 13.79
C TRP A 103 -2.88 -1.84 12.73
N LYS A 104 -3.98 -1.40 12.11
CA LYS A 104 -4.72 -2.12 11.05
C LYS A 104 -5.48 -1.18 10.11
N TYR A 105 -5.67 -1.61 8.86
CA TYR A 105 -6.43 -0.87 7.83
C TYR A 105 -7.95 -0.96 8.02
N ILE A 106 -8.49 -0.32 9.07
CA ILE A 106 -9.93 -0.37 9.39
C ILE A 106 -10.85 0.22 8.30
N ASN A 107 -10.32 1.15 7.49
CA ASN A 107 -11.08 1.87 6.47
C ASN A 107 -10.92 1.30 5.06
N LEU A 108 -10.17 0.20 4.89
CA LEU A 108 -10.01 -0.47 3.60
C LEU A 108 -10.84 -1.76 3.57
N TYR A 109 -11.78 -1.84 2.62
CA TYR A 109 -12.69 -2.98 2.51
C TYR A 109 -12.35 -3.91 1.34
N GLU A 110 -11.77 -3.36 0.26
CA GLU A 110 -11.56 -4.11 -0.96
C GLU A 110 -10.35 -3.59 -1.77
N VAL A 111 -9.53 -4.51 -2.25
CA VAL A 111 -8.47 -4.25 -3.23
C VAL A 111 -8.87 -4.88 -4.56
N LEU A 112 -9.01 -4.05 -5.59
CA LEU A 112 -9.32 -4.46 -6.95
C LEU A 112 -8.03 -4.65 -7.74
N ILE A 113 -7.89 -5.81 -8.38
CA ILE A 113 -6.71 -6.17 -9.16
C ILE A 113 -7.06 -6.15 -10.64
N TYR A 114 -6.41 -5.26 -11.39
CA TYR A 114 -6.56 -5.12 -12.84
C TYR A 114 -5.39 -5.82 -13.54
N PRO A 115 -5.55 -6.36 -14.77
CA PRO A 115 -4.51 -7.15 -15.42
C PRO A 115 -3.23 -6.36 -15.72
N THR A 116 -3.34 -5.06 -15.99
CA THR A 116 -2.24 -4.19 -16.42
C THR A 116 -2.48 -2.75 -15.98
N LEU A 117 -1.60 -1.84 -16.39
CA LEU A 117 -1.77 -0.40 -16.21
C LEU A 117 -3.12 0.07 -16.77
N PHE A 118 -3.70 1.06 -16.11
CA PHE A 118 -4.98 1.66 -16.47
C PHE A 118 -4.85 3.19 -16.55
N ASN A 119 -5.91 3.86 -17.00
CA ASN A 119 -6.01 5.32 -16.95
C ASN A 119 -6.97 5.76 -15.84
N GLU A 120 -7.15 7.07 -15.64
CA GLU A 120 -8.05 7.62 -14.60
C GLU A 120 -9.51 7.18 -14.76
N GLY A 121 -9.93 6.81 -15.98
CA GLY A 121 -11.25 6.23 -16.27
C GLY A 121 -11.32 4.71 -16.12
N PHE A 122 -10.32 4.07 -15.50
CA PHE A 122 -10.21 2.62 -15.29
C PHE A 122 -10.12 1.79 -16.57
N ALA A 123 -9.85 2.41 -17.72
CA ALA A 123 -9.68 1.70 -18.98
C ALA A 123 -8.33 0.99 -19.02
N THR A 124 -8.34 -0.28 -19.40
CA THR A 124 -7.16 -1.13 -19.56
C THR A 124 -6.68 -1.25 -21.00
N GLU A 125 -7.34 -0.53 -21.91
CA GLU A 125 -7.03 -0.43 -23.35
C GLU A 125 -6.83 1.04 -23.73
N GLY A 126 -6.08 1.31 -24.81
CA GLY A 126 -5.72 2.67 -25.24
C GLY A 126 -4.31 3.12 -24.83
N GLU A 127 -3.91 4.32 -25.28
CA GLU A 127 -2.54 4.84 -25.19
C GLU A 127 -2.20 5.45 -23.82
N ASP A 128 -3.18 5.97 -23.07
CA ASP A 128 -2.96 6.73 -21.82
C ASP A 128 -2.91 5.88 -20.54
N ARG A 129 -2.49 4.61 -20.64
CA ARG A 129 -2.46 3.66 -19.50
C ARG A 129 -1.17 3.81 -18.70
N ARG A 130 -1.17 4.77 -17.78
CA ARG A 130 0.02 5.14 -16.98
C ARG A 130 -0.14 4.85 -15.49
N VAL A 131 -1.36 4.55 -15.04
CA VAL A 131 -1.68 4.30 -13.64
C VAL A 131 -1.41 2.85 -13.29
N ALA A 132 -0.57 2.63 -12.28
CA ALA A 132 -0.20 1.30 -11.80
C ALA A 132 -0.93 0.93 -10.50
N GLY A 133 -1.44 1.92 -9.77
CA GLY A 133 -2.24 1.79 -8.57
C GLY A 133 -2.94 3.12 -8.27
N MET A 134 -3.98 3.07 -7.43
CA MET A 134 -4.59 4.26 -6.87
C MET A 134 -5.43 3.94 -5.62
N VAL A 135 -5.49 4.90 -4.71
CA VAL A 135 -6.43 4.92 -3.58
C VAL A 135 -7.75 5.58 -4.00
N GLY A 136 -8.86 4.91 -3.76
CA GLY A 136 -10.20 5.42 -4.05
C GLY A 136 -10.61 6.57 -3.14
N ASN A 137 -11.42 7.50 -3.67
CA ASN A 137 -11.95 8.66 -2.97
C ASN A 137 -13.47 8.77 -3.18
N GLY A 138 -14.17 9.45 -2.28
CA GLY A 138 -15.60 9.76 -2.43
C GLY A 138 -16.45 8.49 -2.55
N PRO A 139 -17.14 8.23 -3.68
CA PRO A 139 -17.88 6.98 -3.88
C PRO A 139 -17.02 5.70 -3.80
N MET A 140 -15.72 5.82 -4.05
CA MET A 140 -14.75 4.72 -3.99
C MET A 140 -13.97 4.68 -2.67
N GLU A 141 -14.44 5.39 -1.64
CA GLU A 141 -13.81 5.37 -0.33
C GLU A 141 -13.71 3.93 0.22
N GLY A 142 -12.54 3.59 0.75
CA GLY A 142 -12.23 2.24 1.25
C GLY A 142 -12.02 1.18 0.18
N VAL A 143 -11.75 1.59 -1.07
CA VAL A 143 -11.31 0.72 -2.16
C VAL A 143 -9.94 1.17 -2.65
N MET A 144 -9.05 0.21 -2.92
CA MET A 144 -7.77 0.44 -3.62
C MET A 144 -7.79 -0.32 -4.95
N ILE A 145 -7.14 0.21 -5.97
CA ILE A 145 -6.92 -0.49 -7.25
C ILE A 145 -5.42 -0.70 -7.46
N LEU A 146 -5.03 -1.89 -7.90
CA LEU A 146 -3.65 -2.23 -8.26
C LEU A 146 -3.59 -2.95 -9.61
N SER A 147 -2.51 -2.71 -10.35
CA SER A 147 -2.13 -3.52 -11.51
C SER A 147 -1.46 -4.81 -11.06
N GLN A 148 -2.00 -5.96 -11.48
CA GLN A 148 -1.44 -7.29 -11.21
C GLN A 148 0.01 -7.41 -11.71
N LYS A 149 0.30 -6.84 -12.88
CA LYS A 149 1.66 -6.79 -13.43
C LYS A 149 2.59 -5.99 -12.53
N ALA A 150 2.17 -4.81 -12.07
CA ALA A 150 2.99 -3.97 -11.19
C ALA A 150 3.19 -4.61 -9.80
N LEU A 151 2.14 -5.23 -9.26
CA LEU A 151 2.19 -5.99 -8.01
C LEU A 151 3.26 -7.09 -8.08
N LYS A 152 3.21 -7.95 -9.10
CA LYS A 152 4.20 -9.04 -9.24
C LYS A 152 5.62 -8.50 -9.44
N LEU A 153 5.78 -7.45 -10.24
CA LEU A 153 7.10 -6.83 -10.47
C LEU A 153 7.72 -6.27 -9.19
N GLY A 154 6.92 -5.65 -8.31
CA GLY A 154 7.39 -5.10 -7.04
C GLY A 154 8.06 -6.12 -6.11
N PHE A 155 7.68 -7.40 -6.18
CA PHE A 155 8.31 -8.48 -5.40
C PHE A 155 9.36 -9.27 -6.19
N GLN A 156 9.40 -9.10 -7.52
CA GLN A 156 10.40 -9.74 -8.37
C GLN A 156 11.71 -8.94 -8.44
N ASN A 157 11.64 -7.62 -8.39
CA ASN A 157 12.80 -6.76 -8.60
C ASN A 157 13.09 -5.83 -7.43
N GLU A 158 13.79 -6.32 -6.42
CA GLU A 158 14.25 -5.51 -5.28
C GLU A 158 15.33 -4.50 -5.68
N THR A 159 15.76 -4.49 -6.95
CA THR A 159 16.87 -3.67 -7.42
C THR A 159 16.51 -2.32 -7.98
N ASP A 160 15.29 -2.18 -8.49
CA ASP A 160 14.82 -0.95 -9.15
C ASP A 160 14.31 0.12 -8.19
N LYS A 161 14.21 -0.22 -6.88
CA LYS A 161 13.74 0.66 -5.81
C LYS A 161 12.24 0.98 -5.92
N LYS A 162 11.45 0.12 -6.57
CA LYS A 162 10.03 0.35 -6.84
C LYS A 162 9.16 -0.79 -6.33
N ASN A 163 8.09 -0.43 -5.64
CA ASN A 163 7.05 -1.37 -5.25
C ASN A 163 5.70 -0.63 -5.22
N THR A 164 4.99 -0.65 -6.35
CA THR A 164 3.72 0.07 -6.52
C THR A 164 2.70 -0.29 -5.44
N ALA A 165 2.63 -1.55 -5.02
CA ALA A 165 1.66 -1.92 -4.01
C ALA A 165 2.01 -1.30 -2.64
N ILE A 166 3.29 -1.32 -2.22
CA ILE A 166 3.74 -0.61 -1.01
C ILE A 166 3.45 0.90 -1.14
N HIS A 167 3.73 1.48 -2.30
CA HIS A 167 3.46 2.90 -2.59
C HIS A 167 1.99 3.27 -2.32
N GLU A 168 1.04 2.51 -2.88
CA GLU A 168 -0.39 2.77 -2.64
C GLU A 168 -0.82 2.54 -1.19
N PHE A 169 -0.25 1.54 -0.50
CA PHE A 169 -0.52 1.32 0.92
C PHE A 169 0.04 2.44 1.80
N VAL A 170 1.13 3.10 1.38
CA VAL A 170 1.66 4.30 2.04
C VAL A 170 0.73 5.49 1.83
N HIS A 171 0.17 5.67 0.63
CA HIS A 171 -0.91 6.66 0.43
C HIS A 171 -2.13 6.39 1.31
N LEU A 172 -2.51 5.14 1.54
CA LEU A 172 -3.59 4.84 2.48
C LEU A 172 -3.26 5.22 3.92
N ILE A 173 -2.01 5.03 4.35
CA ILE A 173 -1.56 5.41 5.71
C ILE A 173 -1.61 6.94 5.86
N ASP A 174 -1.14 7.65 4.84
CA ASP A 174 -1.19 9.10 4.73
C ASP A 174 -2.65 9.59 4.83
N LYS A 175 -3.56 8.97 4.08
CA LYS A 175 -4.99 9.30 4.02
C LYS A 175 -5.78 9.11 5.33
N ILE A 176 -5.21 8.56 6.40
CA ILE A 176 -6.01 8.15 7.57
C ILE A 176 -6.73 9.32 8.26
N ASP A 177 -6.15 10.51 8.25
CA ASP A 177 -6.80 11.71 8.78
C ASP A 177 -7.77 12.38 7.78
N GLY A 178 -7.94 11.78 6.60
CA GLY A 178 -8.81 12.24 5.54
C GLY A 178 -8.10 13.00 4.42
N THR A 179 -6.78 13.23 4.53
CA THR A 179 -5.99 13.97 3.54
C THR A 179 -4.75 13.19 3.09
N VAL A 180 -4.37 13.34 1.82
CA VAL A 180 -3.14 12.74 1.26
C VAL A 180 -2.15 13.87 1.03
N ASP A 181 -1.35 14.20 2.04
CA ASP A 181 -0.47 15.37 2.06
C ASP A 181 1.00 15.03 2.38
N GLY A 182 1.34 13.74 2.49
CA GLY A 182 2.67 13.25 2.83
C GLY A 182 3.00 13.29 4.32
N VAL A 183 2.03 13.56 5.19
CA VAL A 183 2.16 13.55 6.66
C VAL A 183 1.38 12.36 7.23
N PRO A 184 2.05 11.23 7.54
CA PRO A 184 1.37 10.09 8.15
C PRO A 184 1.10 10.36 9.64
N SER A 185 0.11 11.20 9.95
CA SER A 185 -0.24 11.65 11.30
C SER A 185 -0.60 10.49 12.25
N SER A 186 -1.03 9.36 11.69
CA SER A 186 -1.29 8.12 12.44
C SER A 186 -0.03 7.38 12.89
N LEU A 187 1.12 7.62 12.24
CA LEU A 187 2.40 6.99 12.53
C LEU A 187 3.43 7.95 13.16
N MET A 188 3.20 9.26 13.04
CA MET A 188 4.12 10.31 13.46
C MET A 188 3.55 11.13 14.63
N GLU A 189 4.35 11.30 15.68
CA GLU A 189 4.00 12.24 16.75
C GLU A 189 4.01 13.69 16.23
N ARG A 190 3.04 14.50 16.68
CA ARG A 190 2.84 15.89 16.19
C ARG A 190 4.09 16.78 16.24
N GLN A 191 4.98 16.56 17.20
CA GLN A 191 6.22 17.33 17.34
C GLN A 191 7.19 17.16 16.17
N TYR A 192 7.09 16.05 15.42
CA TYR A 192 7.95 15.76 14.28
C TYR A 192 7.36 16.21 12.93
N THR A 193 6.09 16.62 12.89
CA THR A 193 5.40 17.03 11.66
C THR A 193 6.05 18.23 10.97
N ILE A 194 6.38 19.29 11.71
CA ILE A 194 7.01 20.49 11.13
C ILE A 194 8.41 20.18 10.57
N PRO A 195 9.34 19.57 11.34
CA PRO A 195 10.63 19.17 10.81
C PRO A 195 10.55 18.26 9.58
N TRP A 196 9.57 17.35 9.56
CA TRP A 196 9.32 16.47 8.43
C TRP A 196 8.89 17.23 7.17
N LEU A 197 7.92 18.14 7.29
CA LEU A 197 7.45 18.95 6.16
C LEU A 197 8.56 19.84 5.59
N ASP A 198 9.34 20.50 6.45
CA ASP A 198 10.48 21.32 6.01
C ASP A 198 11.51 20.48 5.26
N PHE A 199 11.79 19.27 5.76
CA PHE A 199 12.68 18.33 5.11
C PHE A 199 12.17 17.88 3.73
N ILE A 200 10.89 17.48 3.64
CA ILE A 200 10.27 17.12 2.35
C ILE A 200 10.36 18.29 1.37
N ASN A 201 9.96 19.49 1.79
CA ASN A 201 9.95 20.67 0.92
C ASN A 201 11.34 20.95 0.34
N LYS A 202 12.40 20.85 1.15
CA LYS A 202 13.78 20.96 0.68
C LYS A 202 14.11 19.87 -0.35
N LYS A 203 13.71 18.63 -0.09
CA LYS A 203 13.97 17.50 -0.99
C LYS A 203 13.22 17.61 -2.31
N LEU A 204 11.99 18.12 -2.31
CA LEU A 204 11.23 18.41 -3.53
C LEU A 204 11.99 19.40 -4.42
N VAL A 205 12.51 20.49 -3.85
CA VAL A 205 13.33 21.47 -4.59
C VAL A 205 14.59 20.81 -5.17
N GLU A 206 15.28 19.96 -4.41
CA GLU A 206 16.47 19.23 -4.89
C GLU A 206 16.13 18.29 -6.06
N ILE A 207 15.00 17.56 -5.98
CA ILE A 207 14.55 16.66 -7.05
C ILE A 207 14.17 17.44 -8.31
N GLN A 208 13.37 18.50 -8.18
CA GLN A 208 12.94 19.34 -9.30
C GLN A 208 14.11 20.04 -9.99
N ALA A 209 15.15 20.38 -9.24
CA ALA A 209 16.40 20.94 -9.79
C ALA A 209 17.33 19.88 -10.41
N GLY A 210 16.96 18.60 -10.43
CA GLY A 210 17.80 17.51 -10.93
C GLY A 210 19.04 17.23 -10.06
N LYS A 211 19.02 17.65 -8.80
CA LYS A 211 20.14 17.53 -7.84
C LYS A 211 20.00 16.35 -6.87
N SER A 212 19.01 15.47 -7.11
CA SER A 212 18.75 14.26 -6.32
C SER A 212 18.73 13.04 -7.23
N ASP A 213 19.15 11.89 -6.70
CA ASP A 213 19.06 10.59 -7.38
C ASP A 213 17.83 9.77 -6.95
N ILE A 214 16.93 10.37 -6.17
CA ILE A 214 15.58 9.88 -5.94
C ILE A 214 14.79 10.01 -7.25
N ASN A 215 13.87 9.07 -7.49
CA ASN A 215 13.02 9.06 -8.68
C ASN A 215 12.33 10.44 -8.85
N PRO A 216 12.46 11.12 -10.01
CA PRO A 216 11.85 12.42 -10.26
C PRO A 216 10.34 12.47 -10.00
N TYR A 217 9.65 11.34 -10.13
CA TYR A 217 8.23 11.23 -9.79
C TYR A 217 7.92 11.62 -8.33
N GLY A 218 8.82 11.31 -7.40
CA GLY A 218 8.70 11.76 -6.00
C GLY A 218 8.85 13.29 -5.84
N GLY A 219 9.23 14.03 -6.88
CA GLY A 219 9.25 15.49 -6.89
C GLY A 219 7.91 16.15 -7.23
N THR A 220 6.86 15.36 -7.47
CA THR A 220 5.53 15.85 -7.91
C THR A 220 4.82 16.62 -6.81
N ASN A 221 4.72 16.06 -5.60
CA ASN A 221 4.17 16.69 -4.41
C ASN A 221 4.65 15.94 -3.15
N GLN A 222 4.29 16.39 -1.95
CA GLN A 222 4.72 15.81 -0.67
C GLN A 222 4.27 14.35 -0.49
N ALA A 223 3.04 14.02 -0.90
CA ALA A 223 2.52 12.66 -0.80
C ALA A 223 3.29 11.68 -1.69
N GLU A 224 3.52 12.06 -2.95
CA GLU A 224 4.33 11.28 -3.89
C GLU A 224 5.77 11.13 -3.39
N PHE A 225 6.33 12.18 -2.80
CA PHE A 225 7.65 12.09 -2.17
C PHE A 225 7.66 11.05 -1.06
N PHE A 226 6.67 11.08 -0.16
CA PHE A 226 6.61 10.15 0.96
C PHE A 226 6.46 8.70 0.48
N SER A 227 5.56 8.43 -0.47
CA SER A 227 5.37 7.10 -1.04
C SER A 227 6.62 6.60 -1.78
N VAL A 228 7.25 7.42 -2.63
CA VAL A 228 8.50 7.06 -3.33
C VAL A 228 9.65 6.83 -2.36
N ALA A 229 9.81 7.68 -1.35
CA ALA A 229 10.85 7.50 -0.34
C ALA A 229 10.64 6.21 0.46
N SER A 230 9.39 5.84 0.72
CA SER A 230 9.02 4.59 1.38
C SER A 230 9.32 3.35 0.53
N GLU A 231 9.11 3.41 -0.79
CA GLU A 231 9.58 2.34 -1.69
C GLU A 231 11.08 2.10 -1.54
N TYR A 232 11.88 3.18 -1.52
CA TYR A 232 13.33 3.08 -1.36
C TYR A 232 13.71 2.48 0.00
N PHE A 233 12.96 2.83 1.05
CA PHE A 233 13.19 2.37 2.41
C PHE A 233 12.92 0.88 2.58
N PHE A 234 11.86 0.35 1.96
CA PHE A 234 11.54 -1.08 2.04
C PHE A 234 12.29 -1.95 1.03
N GLU A 235 12.60 -1.43 -0.16
CA GLU A 235 13.26 -2.20 -1.22
C GLU A 235 14.80 -2.13 -1.15
N ARG A 236 15.35 -0.94 -0.86
CA ARG A 236 16.81 -0.68 -0.90
C ARG A 236 17.31 0.13 0.32
N PRO A 237 17.01 -0.28 1.56
CA PRO A 237 17.31 0.49 2.77
C PRO A 237 18.78 0.82 2.93
N LYS A 238 19.69 -0.11 2.66
CA LYS A 238 21.14 0.11 2.78
C LYS A 238 21.65 1.18 1.80
N LEU A 239 21.09 1.21 0.58
CA LEU A 239 21.41 2.24 -0.41
C LEU A 239 20.86 3.60 0.03
N LEU A 240 19.60 3.63 0.51
CA LEU A 240 18.97 4.83 1.01
C LEU A 240 19.74 5.41 2.21
N LYS A 241 20.10 4.59 3.20
CA LYS A 241 20.92 4.98 4.36
C LYS A 241 22.27 5.57 3.96
N ARG A 242 22.91 5.00 2.93
CA ARG A 242 24.22 5.48 2.44
C ARG A 242 24.11 6.82 1.70
N LYS A 243 23.11 6.99 0.84
CA LYS A 243 23.00 8.16 -0.04
C LYS A 243 22.18 9.30 0.55
N HIS A 244 21.17 8.98 1.35
CA HIS A 244 20.26 9.92 2.02
C HIS A 244 20.09 9.56 3.50
N PRO A 245 21.17 9.63 4.31
CA PRO A 245 21.15 9.16 5.70
C PRO A 245 20.11 9.87 6.58
N GLU A 246 19.88 11.16 6.36
CA GLU A 246 18.88 11.94 7.10
C GLU A 246 17.45 11.49 6.76
N LEU A 247 17.15 11.29 5.47
CA LEU A 247 15.86 10.74 5.02
C LEU A 247 15.63 9.33 5.58
N TYR A 248 16.66 8.47 5.54
CA TYR A 248 16.57 7.13 6.11
C TYR A 248 16.22 7.17 7.60
N LYS A 249 16.88 8.04 8.37
CA LYS A 249 16.63 8.16 9.82
C LYS A 249 15.19 8.64 10.11
N LEU A 250 14.68 9.58 9.31
CA LEU A 250 13.29 10.04 9.44
C LEU A 250 12.30 8.91 9.14
N LEU A 251 12.50 8.17 8.05
CA LEU A 251 11.63 7.03 7.70
C LEU A 251 11.74 5.87 8.70
N GLU A 252 12.91 5.62 9.28
CA GLU A 252 13.10 4.66 10.37
C GLU A 252 12.26 5.06 11.60
N GLY A 253 12.20 6.35 11.94
CA GLY A 253 11.32 6.89 12.97
C GLY A 253 9.84 6.76 12.62
N VAL A 254 9.46 7.07 11.37
CA VAL A 254 8.07 6.97 10.88
C VAL A 254 7.57 5.53 10.87
N PHE A 255 8.36 4.57 10.39
CA PHE A 255 7.92 3.19 10.25
C PHE A 255 8.27 2.30 11.45
N LYS A 256 9.09 2.80 12.38
CA LYS A 256 9.62 2.08 13.55
C LYS A 256 10.32 0.77 13.17
N GLN A 257 11.12 0.80 12.11
CA GLN A 257 11.81 -0.37 11.54
C GLN A 257 13.23 -0.02 11.12
N ASP A 258 14.26 -0.74 11.61
CA ASP A 258 15.61 -0.63 11.06
C ASP A 258 15.76 -1.55 9.85
N MET A 259 15.35 -1.05 8.69
CA MET A 259 15.38 -1.81 7.44
C MET A 259 16.80 -2.08 6.92
N ALA A 260 17.79 -1.26 7.27
CA ALA A 260 19.17 -1.45 6.84
C ALA A 260 19.87 -2.59 7.60
N ALA A 261 19.40 -2.93 8.80
CA ALA A 261 19.83 -4.12 9.53
C ALA A 261 19.32 -5.43 8.89
N ARG A 262 18.22 -5.38 8.13
CA ARG A 262 17.64 -6.58 7.49
C ARG A 262 18.48 -7.06 6.30
N ASN A 263 18.51 -8.37 6.10
CA ASN A 263 19.13 -8.98 4.92
C ASN A 263 18.07 -9.31 3.87
N LEU A 264 17.83 -8.36 2.95
CA LEU A 264 16.85 -8.48 1.88
C LEU A 264 17.41 -9.18 0.63
N SER A 265 18.45 -9.99 0.73
CA SER A 265 18.97 -10.72 -0.45
C SER A 265 18.00 -11.81 -0.90
N LYS A 266 17.87 -11.99 -2.21
CA LYS A 266 17.37 -13.24 -2.81
C LYS A 266 18.43 -14.32 -2.75
#